data_AF-A0A6G0IGI8-F1
#
_entry.id   AF-A0A6G0IGI8-F1
#
_cell.length_a   1.000
_cell.length_b   1.000
_cell.length_c   1.000
_cell.angle_alpha   90.00
_cell.angle_beta   90.00
_cell.angle_gamma   90.00
#
_symmetry.space_group_name_H-M   'P 1'
#
loop_
_entity.id
_entity.type
_entity.pdbx_description
1 polymer ?
#
loop_
_entity_poly.entity_id
_entity_poly.type
_entity_poly.pdbx_seq_one_letter_code
_entity_poly.pdbx_strand_id
1 'polypeptide(L)'
;MCRSMVVRQGPDSSSQAHDTLTPNTPTPSTPLQEELQMWMLLHCTPEEENQGPVRNIWRSVARRPPGTGYGTRYFQNGLPDLVPDPYAIQAGAYVQRMQMYALRCAAEENCLARSAYGPAVRDIDFRVLLRFPQKVKNQGTTDFLPVKPRYQWDWHSCHQHYHSMDAFSNYDLLDVVTGRKVAEGHKASFCLEDTSCDPGFRRRYACTSHTQGLSPGCHDVYAANIDCQWIDITDVPPGNYILKVTVNPNFHVMESDFSNNVVRCDITYTGVYVQTHHCRVTRG
;
A
#
# COMPACT_ATOMS: atom_id res chain seq x y z
N MET A 1 -20.25 -3.37 34.35
CA MET A 1 -21.28 -4.43 34.27
C MET A 1 -21.34 -4.93 32.84
N CYS A 2 -20.58 -5.99 32.52
CA CYS A 2 -20.66 -6.67 31.24
C CYS A 2 -21.50 -7.93 31.43
N ARG A 3 -22.57 -8.10 30.64
CA ARG A 3 -23.40 -9.31 30.62
C ARG A 3 -23.06 -10.11 29.37
N SER A 4 -22.62 -11.33 29.60
CA SER A 4 -22.32 -12.35 28.59
C SER A 4 -23.61 -12.85 27.92
N MET A 5 -23.58 -13.11 26.61
CA MET A 5 -24.61 -13.91 25.93
C MET A 5 -24.00 -15.21 25.41
N VAL A 6 -24.62 -16.29 25.84
CA VAL A 6 -24.30 -17.70 25.61
C VAL A 6 -24.88 -18.16 24.28
N VAL A 7 -24.08 -18.90 23.52
CA VAL A 7 -24.47 -19.63 22.30
C VAL A 7 -25.35 -20.83 22.67
N ARG A 8 -26.53 -20.98 22.03
CA ARG A 8 -27.32 -22.22 22.07
C ARG A 8 -27.23 -22.92 20.71
N GLN A 9 -26.75 -24.16 20.74
CA GLN A 9 -26.85 -25.13 19.64
C GLN A 9 -28.25 -25.76 19.64
N GLY A 10 -28.86 -25.92 18.46
CA GLY A 10 -30.05 -26.75 18.23
C GLY A 10 -29.66 -28.04 17.49
N PRO A 11 -30.42 -29.15 17.65
CA PRO A 11 -30.09 -30.45 17.07
C PRO A 11 -30.79 -30.66 15.72
N ASP A 12 -30.12 -31.34 14.78
CA ASP A 12 -30.78 -31.95 13.63
C ASP A 12 -30.55 -33.47 13.64
N SER A 13 -31.64 -34.20 13.45
CA SER A 13 -31.71 -35.66 13.39
C SER A 13 -32.53 -36.11 12.20
N SER A 14 -32.22 -37.33 11.71
CA SER A 14 -32.91 -38.15 10.69
C SER A 14 -32.36 -38.02 9.26
N SER A 15 -32.18 -39.06 8.43
CA SER A 15 -32.19 -40.53 8.56
C SER A 15 -31.72 -41.15 7.22
N GLN A 16 -30.93 -42.24 7.32
CA GLN A 16 -30.80 -43.49 6.50
C GLN A 16 -31.62 -43.65 5.20
N ALA A 17 -31.28 -44.44 4.17
CA ALA A 17 -30.14 -45.28 3.74
C ALA A 17 -30.52 -45.86 2.34
N HIS A 18 -29.56 -46.27 1.49
CA HIS A 18 -29.71 -47.40 0.55
C HIS A 18 -28.34 -47.81 -0.05
N ASP A 19 -27.90 -49.02 0.29
CA ASP A 19 -26.75 -49.75 -0.27
C ASP A 19 -27.15 -50.51 -1.56
N THR A 20 -26.25 -50.67 -2.55
CA THR A 20 -25.63 -51.98 -2.91
C THR A 20 -24.63 -51.94 -4.09
N LEU A 21 -23.51 -52.67 -3.90
CA LEU A 21 -22.68 -53.48 -4.84
C LEU A 21 -21.55 -52.86 -5.70
N THR A 22 -20.31 -53.26 -5.35
CA THR A 22 -19.01 -53.24 -6.09
C THR A 22 -18.70 -54.63 -6.69
N PRO A 23 -17.82 -54.88 -7.72
CA PRO A 23 -16.35 -54.72 -7.59
C PRO A 23 -15.48 -54.45 -8.86
N ASN A 24 -14.24 -53.97 -8.60
CA ASN A 24 -12.95 -54.11 -9.33
C ASN A 24 -12.53 -53.21 -10.52
N THR A 25 -11.64 -52.26 -10.15
CA THR A 25 -10.47 -51.55 -10.77
C THR A 25 -9.78 -52.10 -12.04
N PRO A 26 -9.05 -51.27 -12.84
CA PRO A 26 -7.86 -50.49 -12.41
C PRO A 26 -7.78 -49.00 -12.85
N THR A 27 -6.91 -48.28 -12.13
CA THR A 27 -6.55 -46.85 -12.21
C THR A 27 -5.81 -46.44 -13.50
N PRO A 28 -5.76 -45.12 -13.83
CA PRO A 28 -4.48 -44.43 -13.70
C PRO A 28 -4.54 -42.98 -13.14
N SER A 29 -3.63 -42.73 -12.19
CA SER A 29 -2.78 -41.55 -11.95
C SER A 29 -3.36 -40.11 -11.98
N THR A 30 -3.58 -39.56 -10.78
CA THR A 30 -3.20 -38.18 -10.41
C THR A 30 -1.78 -38.16 -9.84
N PRO A 31 -0.96 -37.14 -10.12
CA PRO A 31 -0.20 -36.53 -9.02
C PRO A 31 0.08 -35.03 -9.24
N LEU A 32 -0.55 -34.12 -8.50
CA LEU A 32 -0.06 -32.74 -8.38
C LEU A 32 -0.48 -32.13 -7.04
N GLN A 33 0.19 -32.50 -5.96
CA GLN A 33 0.44 -31.63 -4.80
C GLN A 33 1.38 -32.33 -3.83
N GLU A 34 2.68 -32.27 -4.12
CA GLU A 34 3.75 -32.29 -3.13
C GLU A 34 5.07 -31.83 -3.78
N GLU A 35 5.87 -31.12 -2.98
CA GLU A 35 7.17 -30.48 -3.24
C GLU A 35 7.11 -29.10 -3.94
N LEU A 36 7.56 -27.97 -3.37
CA LEU A 36 8.69 -27.69 -2.47
C LEU A 36 8.33 -26.49 -1.55
N GLN A 37 8.19 -26.61 -0.23
CA GLN A 37 9.25 -26.48 0.79
C GLN A 37 10.42 -25.55 0.45
N MET A 38 10.44 -24.36 1.06
CA MET A 38 11.60 -23.63 1.63
C MET A 38 11.08 -22.26 2.13
N TRP A 39 10.89 -21.94 3.41
CA TRP A 39 11.62 -22.25 4.63
C TRP A 39 10.72 -21.98 5.86
N MET A 40 9.88 -22.94 6.26
CA MET A 40 9.24 -22.91 7.57
C MET A 40 9.72 -24.10 8.38
N LEU A 41 10.90 -23.97 8.98
CA LEU A 41 11.27 -24.66 10.21
C LEU A 41 12.38 -23.84 10.89
N LEU A 42 12.05 -23.15 11.98
CA LEU A 42 12.75 -23.33 13.25
C LEU A 42 11.96 -22.69 14.39
N HIS A 43 11.64 -23.57 15.32
CA HIS A 43 10.94 -23.36 16.57
C HIS A 43 11.77 -22.45 17.50
N CYS A 44 11.12 -21.53 18.21
CA CYS A 44 11.70 -20.92 19.41
C CYS A 44 10.79 -21.20 20.61
N THR A 45 11.21 -22.15 21.44
CA THR A 45 10.89 -22.16 22.88
C THR A 45 12.21 -22.02 23.67
N PRO A 46 12.17 -21.44 24.88
CA PRO A 46 13.37 -20.99 25.60
C PRO A 46 13.88 -22.06 26.57
N GLU A 47 15.20 -22.24 26.67
CA GLU A 47 15.80 -22.96 27.81
C GLU A 47 17.15 -22.34 28.22
N GLU A 48 17.40 -22.48 29.52
CA GLU A 48 18.30 -21.73 30.40
C GLU A 48 19.79 -22.12 30.35
N GLU A 49 20.54 -21.20 30.95
CA GLU A 49 21.93 -21.14 31.41
C GLU A 49 22.48 -22.41 32.12
N ASN A 50 23.74 -22.82 31.81
CA ASN A 50 24.78 -23.02 32.84
C ASN A 50 26.22 -23.21 32.30
N GLN A 51 27.17 -22.90 33.20
CA GLN A 51 28.60 -22.57 33.02
C GLN A 51 29.57 -23.77 33.03
N GLY A 52 30.78 -23.59 32.46
CA GLY A 52 31.98 -24.36 32.83
C GLY A 52 33.17 -24.28 31.86
N PRO A 53 34.45 -24.23 32.33
CA PRO A 53 35.49 -23.41 31.69
C PRO A 53 36.63 -24.21 31.02
N VAL A 54 37.26 -23.62 29.98
CA VAL A 54 38.63 -24.00 29.57
C VAL A 54 39.43 -22.76 29.17
N ARG A 55 40.59 -22.57 29.83
CA ARG A 55 41.56 -21.48 29.67
C ARG A 55 42.55 -21.74 28.53
N ASN A 56 43.25 -20.65 28.13
CA ASN A 56 44.55 -20.54 27.42
C ASN A 56 44.36 -20.06 25.95
N ILE A 57 45.01 -19.03 25.39
CA ILE A 57 46.21 -18.23 25.69
C ILE A 57 46.02 -16.81 25.09
N TRP A 58 46.44 -15.77 25.81
CA TRP A 58 46.36 -14.37 25.40
C TRP A 58 47.38 -14.01 24.31
N ARG A 59 46.90 -13.65 23.11
CA ARG A 59 47.53 -12.64 22.24
C ARG A 59 46.52 -11.52 22.03
N SER A 60 46.75 -10.40 22.68
CA SER A 60 45.96 -9.17 22.58
C SER A 60 46.11 -8.53 21.20
N VAL A 61 45.31 -8.97 20.23
CA VAL A 61 44.92 -8.12 19.10
C VAL A 61 43.66 -7.40 19.54
N ALA A 62 43.77 -6.10 19.80
CA ALA A 62 42.62 -5.26 20.11
C ALA A 62 41.65 -5.28 18.93
N ARG A 63 40.61 -6.12 19.01
CA ARG A 63 39.46 -6.05 18.12
C ARG A 63 38.73 -4.74 18.44
N ARG A 64 38.88 -3.76 17.55
CA ARG A 64 38.00 -2.60 17.53
C ARG A 64 36.54 -3.11 17.49
N PRO A 65 35.60 -2.49 18.23
CA PRO A 65 34.19 -2.86 18.11
C PRO A 65 33.77 -2.76 16.64
N PRO A 66 32.79 -3.55 16.18
CA PRO A 66 32.29 -3.46 14.81
C PRO A 66 31.92 -2.00 14.58
N GLY A 67 32.65 -1.34 13.67
CA GLY A 67 32.36 0.03 13.29
C GLY A 67 30.89 0.07 12.89
N THR A 68 30.17 1.05 13.43
CA THR A 68 28.90 1.50 12.87
C THR A 68 29.03 1.48 11.36
N GLY A 69 28.19 0.66 10.71
CA GLY A 69 28.14 0.58 9.26
C GLY A 69 28.04 1.98 8.68
N TYR A 70 28.60 2.16 7.49
CA TYR A 70 28.66 3.42 6.74
C TYR A 70 27.29 4.10 6.60
N GLY A 71 26.81 4.75 7.66
CA GLY A 71 25.93 5.90 7.59
C GLY A 71 26.85 7.07 7.34
N THR A 72 26.84 7.61 6.13
CA THR A 72 27.65 8.80 5.83
C THR A 72 27.27 9.90 6.83
N ARG A 73 28.25 10.64 7.36
CA ARG A 73 28.01 11.76 8.28
C ARG A 73 27.18 12.91 7.68
N TYR A 74 26.67 12.77 6.45
CA TYR A 74 25.80 13.74 5.78
C TYR A 74 24.34 13.69 6.25
N PHE A 75 23.90 12.61 6.89
CA PHE A 75 22.47 12.40 7.22
C PHE A 75 21.95 13.15 8.46
N GLN A 76 22.78 13.88 9.22
CA GLN A 76 22.32 14.48 10.49
C GLN A 76 21.63 15.83 10.34
N ASN A 77 21.73 16.51 9.20
CA ASN A 77 21.13 17.85 8.98
C ASN A 77 20.34 17.97 7.65
N GLY A 78 20.04 16.84 6.99
CA GLY A 78 19.29 16.81 5.74
C GLY A 78 17.77 16.78 5.95
N LEU A 79 17.01 17.12 4.90
CA LEU A 79 15.56 16.90 4.82
C LEU A 79 15.24 15.96 3.63
N PRO A 80 14.15 15.18 3.69
CA PRO A 80 13.65 14.44 2.54
C PRO A 80 13.13 15.42 1.47
N ASP A 81 12.93 14.92 0.26
CA ASP A 81 12.36 15.69 -0.86
C ASP A 81 11.62 14.73 -1.79
N LEU A 82 10.29 14.76 -1.75
CA LEU A 82 9.40 13.87 -2.45
C LEU A 82 9.02 14.43 -3.80
N VAL A 83 9.42 13.71 -4.86
CA VAL A 83 9.04 14.06 -6.23
C VAL A 83 8.18 12.96 -6.83
N PRO A 84 6.88 13.23 -7.09
CA PRO A 84 6.04 12.32 -7.84
C PRO A 84 6.45 12.31 -9.33
N ASP A 85 6.44 11.13 -9.94
CA ASP A 85 6.80 10.90 -11.34
C ASP A 85 5.60 11.16 -12.27
N PRO A 86 5.58 12.26 -13.05
CA PRO A 86 4.48 12.56 -13.96
C PRO A 86 4.33 11.54 -15.10
N TYR A 87 5.42 10.89 -15.51
CA TYR A 87 5.40 9.94 -16.63
C TYR A 87 4.71 8.65 -16.25
N ALA A 88 4.89 8.20 -15.00
CA ALA A 88 4.16 7.04 -14.48
C ALA A 88 2.64 7.25 -14.59
N ILE A 89 2.15 8.40 -14.12
CA ILE A 89 0.72 8.76 -14.21
C ILE A 89 0.26 8.79 -15.67
N GLN A 90 0.99 9.51 -16.53
CA GLN A 90 0.61 9.65 -17.95
C GLN A 90 0.51 8.32 -18.68
N ALA A 91 1.46 7.41 -18.43
CA ALA A 91 1.55 6.13 -19.13
C ALA A 91 0.55 5.08 -18.62
N GLY A 92 0.12 5.20 -17.36
CA GLY A 92 -0.66 4.15 -16.68
C GLY A 92 -2.07 4.56 -16.27
N ALA A 93 -2.57 5.74 -16.67
CA ALA A 93 -3.91 6.17 -16.33
C ALA A 93 -4.99 5.50 -17.20
N TYR A 94 -6.04 4.95 -16.58
CA TYR A 94 -7.17 4.33 -17.28
C TYR A 94 -8.48 4.40 -16.48
N VAL A 95 -9.60 4.14 -17.16
CA VAL A 95 -10.92 4.04 -16.52
C VAL A 95 -11.26 2.58 -16.27
N GLN A 96 -11.74 2.26 -15.08
CA GLN A 96 -12.27 0.94 -14.75
C GLN A 96 -13.68 1.04 -14.18
N ARG A 97 -14.57 0.17 -14.66
CA ARG A 97 -15.87 -0.08 -14.02
C ARG A 97 -15.76 -1.26 -13.08
N MET A 98 -16.16 -1.05 -11.82
CA MET A 98 -16.15 -2.10 -10.79
C MET A 98 -17.47 -2.10 -10.03
N GLN A 99 -17.94 -3.28 -9.62
CA GLN A 99 -19.15 -3.40 -8.81
C GLN A 99 -18.83 -3.19 -7.34
N MET A 100 -19.79 -2.67 -6.58
CA MET A 100 -19.63 -2.37 -5.16
C MET A 100 -19.20 -3.59 -4.32
N TYR A 101 -19.61 -4.81 -4.68
CA TYR A 101 -19.18 -6.02 -3.97
C TYR A 101 -17.65 -6.20 -3.97
N ALA A 102 -16.98 -5.77 -5.05
CA ALA A 102 -15.52 -5.85 -5.19
C ALA A 102 -14.81 -4.63 -4.58
N LEU A 103 -15.55 -3.61 -4.15
CA LEU A 103 -15.04 -2.36 -3.60
C LEU A 103 -15.31 -2.22 -2.09
N ARG A 104 -15.81 -3.26 -1.42
CA ARG A 104 -16.15 -3.21 0.02
C ARG A 104 -14.98 -2.74 0.88
N CYS A 105 -13.79 -3.28 0.62
CA CYS A 105 -12.57 -2.87 1.31
C CYS A 105 -12.24 -1.39 1.08
N ALA A 106 -12.17 -0.97 -0.19
CA ALA A 106 -11.94 0.43 -0.50
C ALA A 106 -13.04 1.37 0.04
N ALA A 107 -14.27 0.88 0.18
CA ALA A 107 -15.36 1.63 0.79
C ALA A 107 -15.14 1.83 2.29
N GLU A 108 -14.71 0.80 3.03
CA GLU A 108 -14.34 0.88 4.45
C GLU A 108 -13.21 1.91 4.69
N GLU A 109 -12.33 2.08 3.71
CA GLU A 109 -11.22 3.05 3.74
C GLU A 109 -11.58 4.44 3.22
N ASN A 110 -12.86 4.72 2.97
CA ASN A 110 -13.34 6.00 2.43
C ASN A 110 -12.80 6.38 1.03
N CYS A 111 -12.39 5.41 0.22
CA CYS A 111 -11.75 5.65 -1.08
C CYS A 111 -12.73 5.86 -2.25
N LEU A 112 -14.04 5.93 -2.00
CA LEU A 112 -15.07 6.14 -3.01
C LEU A 112 -15.72 7.52 -2.88
N ALA A 113 -16.39 7.99 -3.93
CA ALA A 113 -17.10 9.26 -3.86
C ALA A 113 -18.30 9.14 -2.91
N ARG A 114 -18.73 10.28 -2.34
CA ARG A 114 -19.80 10.32 -1.33
C ARG A 114 -21.09 9.59 -1.74
N SER A 115 -21.43 9.58 -3.03
CA SER A 115 -22.60 8.89 -3.55
C SER A 115 -22.55 7.36 -3.36
N ALA A 116 -21.36 6.77 -3.18
CA ALA A 116 -21.19 5.34 -2.92
C ALA A 116 -21.66 4.90 -1.52
N TYR A 117 -21.81 5.85 -0.59
CA TYR A 117 -22.22 5.59 0.81
C TYR A 117 -23.70 5.86 1.07
N GLY A 118 -24.48 6.09 0.00
CA GLY A 118 -25.92 6.31 0.12
C GLY A 118 -26.65 5.01 0.50
N PRO A 119 -27.78 5.10 1.25
CA PRO A 119 -28.55 3.93 1.67
C PRO A 119 -29.17 3.14 0.51
N ALA A 120 -29.22 3.73 -0.69
CA ALA A 120 -29.75 3.09 -1.89
C ALA A 120 -28.70 2.29 -2.68
N VAL A 121 -27.41 2.38 -2.32
CA VAL A 121 -26.33 1.69 -3.02
C VAL A 121 -26.33 0.21 -2.65
N ARG A 122 -26.29 -0.65 -3.67
CA ARG A 122 -26.27 -2.10 -3.55
C ARG A 122 -24.95 -2.65 -4.05
N ASP A 123 -24.60 -3.85 -3.60
CA ASP A 123 -23.39 -4.57 -4.02
C ASP A 123 -23.25 -4.77 -5.55
N ILE A 124 -24.37 -4.80 -6.28
CA ILE A 124 -24.38 -4.99 -7.74
C ILE A 124 -24.19 -3.70 -8.53
N ASP A 125 -24.34 -2.55 -7.86
CA ASP A 125 -24.21 -1.24 -8.51
C ASP A 125 -22.74 -0.99 -8.86
N PHE A 126 -22.51 -0.20 -9.92
CA PHE A 126 -21.18 0.04 -10.47
C PHE A 126 -20.64 1.40 -10.05
N ARG A 127 -19.33 1.45 -9.81
CA ARG A 127 -18.52 2.66 -9.73
C ARG A 127 -17.62 2.77 -10.95
N VAL A 128 -17.33 4.00 -11.36
CA VAL A 128 -16.39 4.33 -12.44
C VAL A 128 -15.16 4.96 -11.80
N LEU A 129 -14.01 4.32 -11.96
CA LEU A 129 -12.77 4.68 -11.27
C LEU A 129 -11.74 5.15 -12.29
N LEU A 130 -11.21 6.36 -12.10
CA LEU A 130 -10.02 6.85 -12.79
C LEU A 130 -8.79 6.35 -12.03
N ARG A 131 -8.18 5.27 -12.51
CA ARG A 131 -6.98 4.66 -11.94
C ARG A 131 -5.73 5.24 -12.59
N PHE A 132 -4.65 5.33 -11.82
CA PHE A 132 -3.33 5.74 -12.31
C PHE A 132 -2.25 5.28 -11.32
N PRO A 133 -1.06 4.87 -11.78
CA PRO A 133 0.01 4.49 -10.88
C PRO A 133 0.59 5.75 -10.22
N GLN A 134 1.14 5.58 -9.03
CA GLN A 134 1.90 6.61 -8.34
C GLN A 134 3.30 6.09 -8.10
N LYS A 135 4.30 6.86 -8.52
CA LYS A 135 5.70 6.61 -8.19
C LYS A 135 6.27 7.87 -7.58
N VAL A 136 6.79 7.79 -6.37
CA VAL A 136 7.34 8.93 -5.63
C VAL A 136 8.77 8.64 -5.26
N LYS A 137 9.67 9.52 -5.68
CA LYS A 137 11.09 9.46 -5.34
C LYS A 137 11.36 10.29 -4.09
N ASN A 138 12.18 9.79 -3.17
CA ASN A 138 12.87 10.66 -2.23
C ASN A 138 14.22 11.08 -2.83
N GLN A 139 14.28 12.28 -3.41
CA GLN A 139 15.52 12.86 -3.95
C GLN A 139 16.30 13.69 -2.92
N GLY A 140 15.78 13.76 -1.69
CA GLY A 140 16.38 14.51 -0.60
C GLY A 140 17.61 13.82 -0.04
N THR A 141 18.03 14.31 1.12
CA THR A 141 19.28 13.87 1.75
C THR A 141 19.06 13.08 3.03
N THR A 142 17.82 12.89 3.49
CA THR A 142 17.47 12.03 4.62
C THR A 142 16.17 11.26 4.38
N ASP A 143 15.87 10.35 5.29
CA ASP A 143 14.75 9.42 5.21
C ASP A 143 13.43 10.17 5.38
N PHE A 144 12.46 9.90 4.51
CA PHE A 144 11.08 10.32 4.76
C PHE A 144 10.44 9.29 5.68
N LEU A 145 10.09 9.70 6.89
CA LEU A 145 9.55 8.82 7.93
C LEU A 145 8.11 9.24 8.30
N PRO A 146 7.22 8.28 8.56
CA PRO A 146 5.87 8.59 9.03
C PRO A 146 5.92 9.28 10.41
N VAL A 147 5.08 10.31 10.57
CA VAL A 147 5.02 11.13 11.80
C VAL A 147 4.24 10.42 12.92
N LYS A 148 3.26 9.57 12.58
CA LYS A 148 2.47 8.88 13.59
C LYS A 148 3.35 7.84 14.31
N PRO A 149 3.43 7.88 15.64
CA PRO A 149 4.10 6.81 16.38
C PRO A 149 3.34 5.49 16.18
N ARG A 150 4.05 4.36 16.27
CA ARG A 150 3.52 3.03 15.91
C ARG A 150 2.20 2.66 16.58
N TYR A 151 1.93 3.16 17.78
CA TYR A 151 0.68 2.88 18.50
C TYR A 151 -0.55 3.60 17.94
N GLN A 152 -0.37 4.56 17.04
CA GLN A 152 -1.43 5.28 16.31
C GLN A 152 -1.57 4.78 14.87
N TRP A 153 -0.88 3.70 14.52
CA TRP A 153 -1.02 3.11 13.19
C TRP A 153 -2.34 2.35 13.13
N ASP A 154 -3.11 2.61 12.08
CA ASP A 154 -4.41 2.01 11.88
C ASP A 154 -4.21 0.65 11.18
N TRP A 155 -4.75 -0.43 11.74
CA TRP A 155 -4.69 -1.75 11.10
C TRP A 155 -5.81 -1.88 10.08
N HIS A 156 -5.46 -2.18 8.84
CA HIS A 156 -6.43 -2.39 7.77
C HIS A 156 -6.57 -3.88 7.44
N SER A 157 -7.66 -4.48 7.92
CA SER A 157 -7.96 -5.92 7.75
C SER A 157 -8.00 -6.37 6.30
N CYS A 158 -8.42 -5.49 5.39
CA CYS A 158 -8.48 -5.75 3.96
C CYS A 158 -7.10 -5.95 3.32
N HIS A 159 -6.09 -5.21 3.78
CA HIS A 159 -4.75 -5.24 3.20
C HIS A 159 -3.70 -5.88 4.12
N GLN A 160 -4.12 -6.34 5.30
CA GLN A 160 -3.31 -7.06 6.29
C GLN A 160 -2.00 -6.33 6.65
N HIS A 161 -2.05 -5.01 6.73
CA HIS A 161 -0.92 -4.19 7.18
C HIS A 161 -1.39 -2.91 7.88
N TYR A 162 -0.42 -2.21 8.48
CA TYR A 162 -0.64 -0.97 9.20
C TYR A 162 -0.46 0.26 8.31
N HIS A 163 -1.38 1.20 8.47
CA HIS A 163 -1.41 2.51 7.86
C HIS A 163 -0.71 3.52 8.80
N SER A 164 0.39 4.14 8.33
CA SER A 164 1.30 4.94 9.17
C SER A 164 1.10 6.47 9.07
N MET A 165 0.16 6.91 8.23
CA MET A 165 -0.23 8.31 8.03
C MET A 165 -1.76 8.43 7.81
N ASP A 166 -2.36 9.60 7.76
CA ASP A 166 -3.78 9.69 7.36
C ASP A 166 -3.93 9.69 5.82
N ALA A 167 -3.08 10.45 5.14
CA ALA A 167 -2.96 10.42 3.68
C ALA A 167 -1.51 10.70 3.27
N PHE A 168 -0.94 9.84 2.42
CA PHE A 168 0.38 10.09 1.82
C PHE A 168 0.28 11.05 0.63
N SER A 169 -0.79 10.91 -0.14
CA SER A 169 -1.09 11.75 -1.29
C SER A 169 -2.58 12.04 -1.43
N ASN A 170 -2.88 13.25 -1.91
CA ASN A 170 -4.23 13.69 -2.26
C ASN A 170 -4.38 13.74 -3.78
N TYR A 171 -5.55 13.32 -4.26
CA TYR A 171 -5.89 13.28 -5.67
C TYR A 171 -7.10 14.15 -5.91
N ASP A 172 -6.94 15.20 -6.70
CA ASP A 172 -8.04 16.08 -7.08
C ASP A 172 -8.28 16.00 -8.58
N LEU A 173 -9.55 15.91 -8.98
CA LEU A 173 -9.95 16.17 -10.36
C LEU A 173 -10.58 17.55 -10.41
N LEU A 174 -9.99 18.45 -11.21
CA LEU A 174 -10.40 19.85 -11.32
C LEU A 174 -11.06 20.08 -12.68
N ASP A 175 -12.16 20.84 -12.68
CA ASP A 175 -12.74 21.35 -13.92
C ASP A 175 -11.78 22.36 -14.57
N VAL A 176 -11.49 22.19 -15.86
CA VAL A 176 -10.48 23.00 -16.56
C VAL A 176 -10.87 24.47 -16.70
N VAL A 177 -12.17 24.78 -16.74
CA VAL A 177 -12.69 26.14 -16.96
C VAL A 177 -12.75 26.92 -15.65
N THR A 178 -13.32 26.30 -14.61
CA THR A 178 -13.57 26.95 -13.31
C THR A 178 -12.43 26.74 -12.32
N GLY A 179 -11.56 25.76 -12.54
CA GLY A 179 -10.51 25.34 -11.60
C GLY A 179 -11.06 24.68 -10.33
N ARG A 180 -12.38 24.45 -10.24
CA ARG A 180 -13.01 23.86 -9.06
C ARG A 180 -12.81 22.36 -9.04
N LYS A 181 -12.61 21.82 -7.84
CA LYS A 181 -12.62 20.38 -7.59
C LYS A 181 -14.01 19.80 -7.91
N VAL A 182 -14.05 18.81 -8.79
CA VAL A 182 -15.27 18.07 -9.19
C VAL A 182 -15.31 16.66 -8.64
N ALA A 183 -14.16 16.08 -8.34
CA ALA A 183 -14.03 14.82 -7.63
C ALA A 183 -12.72 14.81 -6.84
N GLU A 184 -12.65 13.97 -5.82
CA GLU A 184 -11.45 13.71 -5.05
C GLU A 184 -11.28 12.23 -4.79
N GLY A 185 -10.03 11.87 -4.59
CA GLY A 185 -9.60 10.61 -4.02
C GLY A 185 -8.40 10.90 -3.12
N HIS A 186 -7.96 9.87 -2.45
CA HIS A 186 -6.75 9.96 -1.64
C HIS A 186 -6.13 8.59 -1.58
N LYS A 187 -4.81 8.57 -1.37
CA LYS A 187 -4.16 7.38 -0.87
C LYS A 187 -4.21 7.43 0.65
N ALA A 188 -5.22 6.77 1.23
CA ALA A 188 -5.18 6.36 2.63
C ALA A 188 -3.85 5.63 2.84
N SER A 189 -3.16 5.88 3.95
CA SER A 189 -1.73 5.59 4.06
C SER A 189 -1.38 4.11 3.88
N PHE A 190 -1.14 3.73 2.65
CA PHE A 190 -0.50 2.47 2.40
C PHE A 190 0.90 2.49 3.01
N CYS A 191 1.38 1.28 3.28
CA CYS A 191 2.77 0.95 3.47
C CYS A 191 3.76 1.90 2.76
N LEU A 192 4.55 2.68 3.51
CA LEU A 192 5.70 3.42 2.97
C LEU A 192 6.93 2.51 2.91
N GLU A 193 7.41 2.20 1.71
CA GLU A 193 8.57 1.31 1.53
C GLU A 193 9.47 1.64 0.32
N ASP A 194 10.69 1.10 0.36
CA ASP A 194 11.63 1.22 -0.74
C ASP A 194 11.34 0.16 -1.83
N THR A 195 10.35 0.41 -2.69
CA THR A 195 9.96 -0.52 -3.76
C THR A 195 11.03 -0.69 -4.84
N SER A 196 11.83 0.35 -5.11
CA SER A 196 12.97 0.35 -6.03
C SER A 196 13.92 1.50 -5.68
N CYS A 197 15.18 1.43 -6.12
CA CYS A 197 16.15 2.51 -5.87
C CYS A 197 17.04 2.75 -7.09
N ASP A 198 17.55 3.98 -7.19
CA ASP A 198 18.54 4.36 -8.19
C ASP A 198 19.83 3.53 -8.00
N PRO A 199 20.64 3.34 -9.06
CA PRO A 199 21.90 2.62 -8.96
C PRO A 199 22.81 3.17 -7.86
N GLY A 200 23.32 2.28 -7.00
CA GLY A 200 24.17 2.64 -5.86
C GLY A 200 23.43 2.86 -4.55
N PHE A 201 22.09 2.97 -4.56
CA PHE A 201 21.26 3.03 -3.36
C PHE A 201 20.75 1.64 -2.97
N ARG A 202 20.51 1.43 -1.68
CA ARG A 202 20.00 0.17 -1.13
C ARG A 202 18.68 0.42 -0.40
N ARG A 203 17.73 -0.50 -0.62
CA ARG A 203 16.46 -0.55 0.12
C ARG A 203 16.73 -0.77 1.61
N ARG A 204 15.97 -0.09 2.46
CA ARG A 204 16.01 -0.20 3.93
C ARG A 204 14.63 -0.38 4.56
N TYR A 205 13.59 0.15 3.93
CA TYR A 205 12.22 0.06 4.42
C TYR A 205 11.42 -0.95 3.61
N ALA A 206 10.68 -1.81 4.31
CA ALA A 206 9.81 -2.82 3.74
C ALA A 206 8.70 -3.10 4.74
N CYS A 207 7.44 -3.03 4.32
CA CYS A 207 6.34 -3.18 5.28
C CYS A 207 6.20 -4.60 5.80
N THR A 208 6.68 -5.59 5.04
CA THR A 208 6.83 -6.99 5.50
C THR A 208 7.79 -7.10 6.70
N SER A 209 8.74 -6.17 6.83
CA SER A 209 9.69 -6.10 7.94
C SER A 209 9.22 -5.19 9.08
N HIS A 210 7.98 -4.70 9.03
CA HIS A 210 7.38 -3.81 10.01
C HIS A 210 8.12 -2.47 10.23
N THR A 211 8.94 -2.06 9.26
CA THR A 211 9.59 -0.74 9.23
C THR A 211 9.06 0.03 8.03
N GLN A 212 8.73 1.31 8.24
CA GLN A 212 8.17 2.16 7.20
C GLN A 212 9.02 3.41 7.01
N GLY A 213 9.13 3.84 5.76
CA GLY A 213 9.88 5.02 5.36
C GLY A 213 10.30 4.94 3.89
N LEU A 214 10.85 6.03 3.39
CA LEU A 214 11.39 6.11 2.04
C LEU A 214 12.81 6.67 2.09
N SER A 215 13.78 5.83 1.72
CA SER A 215 15.20 6.16 1.71
C SER A 215 15.56 7.18 0.62
N PRO A 216 16.57 8.05 0.84
CA PRO A 216 17.17 8.84 -0.22
C PRO A 216 17.58 7.98 -1.41
N GLY A 217 17.28 8.45 -2.62
CA GLY A 217 17.55 7.75 -3.88
C GLY A 217 16.63 6.56 -4.15
N CYS A 218 15.67 6.27 -3.27
CA CYS A 218 14.66 5.24 -3.48
C CYS A 218 13.31 5.81 -3.90
N HIS A 219 12.47 4.92 -4.41
CA HIS A 219 11.13 5.20 -4.90
C HIS A 219 10.12 4.31 -4.19
N ASP A 220 8.98 4.88 -3.85
CA ASP A 220 7.77 4.15 -3.48
C ASP A 220 6.83 4.13 -4.68
N VAL A 221 6.42 2.93 -5.12
CA VAL A 221 5.66 2.69 -6.35
C VAL A 221 4.38 1.94 -6.04
N TYR A 222 3.26 2.62 -6.20
CA TYR A 222 1.93 2.02 -6.17
C TYR A 222 1.42 1.81 -7.58
N ALA A 223 1.17 0.55 -7.92
CA ALA A 223 0.55 0.19 -9.18
C ALA A 223 -0.93 0.60 -9.22
N ALA A 224 -1.41 0.97 -10.41
CA ALA A 224 -2.77 1.47 -10.64
C ALA A 224 -3.89 0.48 -10.27
N ASN A 225 -3.57 -0.81 -10.21
CA ASN A 225 -4.50 -1.89 -9.86
C ASN A 225 -4.67 -2.10 -8.35
N ILE A 226 -3.87 -1.42 -7.51
CA ILE A 226 -3.98 -1.51 -6.06
C ILE A 226 -5.25 -0.77 -5.59
N ASP A 227 -5.81 -1.20 -4.47
CA ASP A 227 -6.95 -0.51 -3.85
C ASP A 227 -6.63 0.92 -3.43
N CYS A 228 -7.65 1.78 -3.51
CA CYS A 228 -7.56 3.23 -3.27
C CYS A 228 -6.60 3.99 -4.21
N GLN A 229 -6.10 3.36 -5.27
CA GLN A 229 -5.23 4.00 -6.25
C GLN A 229 -6.04 4.59 -7.42
N TRP A 230 -7.01 5.44 -7.09
CA TRP A 230 -7.93 6.05 -8.06
C TRP A 230 -8.59 7.34 -7.55
N ILE A 231 -9.31 8.01 -8.45
CA ILE A 231 -10.42 8.92 -8.13
C ILE A 231 -11.72 8.25 -8.58
N ASP A 232 -12.72 8.19 -7.72
CA ASP A 232 -14.07 7.75 -8.12
C ASP A 232 -14.76 8.87 -8.90
N ILE A 233 -14.93 8.65 -10.20
CA ILE A 233 -15.48 9.61 -11.16
C ILE A 233 -16.91 9.23 -11.58
N THR A 234 -17.61 8.41 -10.79
CA THR A 234 -18.98 7.95 -11.10
C THR A 234 -19.95 9.10 -11.34
N ASP A 235 -19.80 10.19 -10.58
CA ASP A 235 -20.67 11.37 -10.66
C ASP A 235 -20.11 12.48 -11.57
N VAL A 236 -18.99 12.23 -12.25
CA VAL A 236 -18.32 13.20 -13.12
C VAL A 236 -18.77 12.97 -14.57
N PRO A 237 -19.32 13.98 -15.26
CA PRO A 237 -19.71 13.83 -16.66
C PRO A 237 -18.48 13.74 -17.58
N PRO A 238 -18.65 13.29 -18.84
CA PRO A 238 -17.60 13.42 -19.86
C PRO A 238 -17.19 14.89 -20.04
N GLY A 239 -15.89 15.13 -20.23
CA GLY A 239 -15.36 16.49 -20.31
C GLY A 239 -13.83 16.55 -20.21
N ASN A 240 -13.32 17.77 -20.11
CA ASN A 240 -11.90 18.07 -19.95
C ASN A 240 -11.62 18.52 -18.52
N TYR A 241 -10.60 17.94 -17.91
CA TYR A 241 -10.25 18.13 -16.51
C TYR A 241 -8.74 18.24 -16.32
N ILE A 242 -8.34 18.66 -15.13
CA ILE A 242 -6.96 18.57 -14.67
C ILE A 242 -6.92 17.57 -13.51
N LEU A 243 -6.17 16.48 -13.68
CA LEU A 243 -5.77 15.64 -12.54
C LEU A 243 -4.63 16.34 -11.81
N LYS A 244 -4.81 16.58 -10.51
CA LYS A 244 -3.79 17.12 -9.61
C LYS A 244 -3.47 16.07 -8.54
N VAL A 245 -2.22 15.59 -8.53
CA VAL A 245 -1.70 14.68 -7.51
C VAL A 245 -0.74 15.47 -6.63
N THR A 246 -0.97 15.47 -5.32
CA THR A 246 -0.12 16.17 -4.34
C THR A 246 0.42 15.18 -3.33
N VAL A 247 1.75 15.07 -3.21
CA VAL A 247 2.40 14.27 -2.16
C VAL A 247 2.69 15.13 -0.92
N ASN A 248 2.61 14.53 0.27
CA ASN A 248 2.74 15.23 1.55
C ASN A 248 1.93 16.56 1.63
N PRO A 249 0.61 16.53 1.31
CA PRO A 249 -0.19 17.73 1.10
C PRO A 249 -0.38 18.61 2.33
N ASN A 250 -0.24 18.04 3.53
CA ASN A 250 -0.46 18.73 4.80
C ASN A 250 0.84 19.18 5.47
N PHE A 251 2.00 18.99 4.82
CA PHE A 251 3.31 19.36 5.35
C PHE A 251 3.63 18.73 6.72
N HIS A 252 3.08 17.54 7.00
CA HIS A 252 3.29 16.86 8.27
C HIS A 252 4.74 16.44 8.45
N VAL A 253 5.40 16.03 7.36
CA VAL A 253 6.84 15.79 7.32
C VAL A 253 7.51 16.99 6.68
N MET A 254 8.59 17.49 7.29
CA MET A 254 9.37 18.57 6.68
C MET A 254 10.18 18.05 5.50
N GLU A 255 10.21 18.82 4.41
CA GLU A 255 10.98 18.53 3.20
C GLU A 255 11.90 19.69 2.85
N SER A 256 12.98 19.44 2.09
CA SER A 256 13.88 20.51 1.65
C SER A 256 13.27 21.38 0.54
N ASP A 257 12.35 20.83 -0.23
CA ASP A 257 11.58 21.54 -1.25
C ASP A 257 10.15 21.00 -1.22
N PHE A 258 9.17 21.89 -1.29
CA PHE A 258 7.75 21.56 -1.42
C PHE A 258 7.18 22.01 -2.77
N SER A 259 7.98 22.74 -3.56
CA SER A 259 7.56 23.32 -4.84
C SER A 259 7.46 22.30 -5.97
N ASN A 260 7.87 21.06 -5.71
CA ASN A 260 7.91 19.91 -6.61
C ASN A 260 6.98 18.76 -6.17
N ASN A 261 6.15 18.96 -5.13
CA ASN A 261 5.24 17.93 -4.61
C ASN A 261 3.96 17.72 -5.44
N VAL A 262 3.73 18.54 -6.47
CA VAL A 262 2.46 18.52 -7.23
C VAL A 262 2.70 18.12 -8.67
N VAL A 263 2.02 17.08 -9.14
CA VAL A 263 1.87 16.78 -10.57
C VAL A 263 0.50 17.23 -11.05
N ARG A 264 0.46 17.85 -12.23
CA ARG A 264 -0.77 18.14 -12.97
C ARG A 264 -0.74 17.48 -14.34
N CYS A 265 -1.86 16.90 -14.73
CA CYS A 265 -2.08 16.26 -16.03
C CYS A 265 -3.38 16.76 -16.66
N ASP A 266 -3.38 16.95 -17.97
CA ASP A 266 -4.59 17.19 -18.74
C ASP A 266 -5.32 15.86 -18.93
N ILE A 267 -6.62 15.85 -18.62
CA ILE A 267 -7.49 14.68 -18.67
C ILE A 267 -8.64 14.94 -19.63
N THR A 268 -8.79 14.10 -20.64
CA THR A 268 -9.98 14.06 -21.51
C THR A 268 -10.77 12.79 -21.19
N TYR A 269 -11.95 12.94 -20.58
CA TYR A 269 -12.81 11.83 -20.22
C TYR A 269 -14.01 11.74 -21.16
N THR A 270 -14.20 10.59 -21.80
CA THR A 270 -15.26 10.38 -22.81
C THR A 270 -16.51 9.68 -22.26
N GLY A 271 -16.55 9.39 -20.96
CA GLY A 271 -17.56 8.52 -20.34
C GLY A 271 -17.11 7.05 -20.25
N VAL A 272 -16.25 6.61 -21.17
CA VAL A 272 -15.78 5.22 -21.23
C VAL A 272 -14.27 5.12 -21.15
N TYR A 273 -13.56 6.07 -21.75
CA TYR A 273 -12.10 6.11 -21.80
C TYR A 273 -11.58 7.43 -21.24
N VAL A 274 -10.31 7.41 -20.84
CA VAL A 274 -9.56 8.59 -20.49
C VAL A 274 -8.35 8.71 -21.39
N GLN A 275 -8.05 9.93 -21.83
CA GLN A 275 -6.76 10.28 -22.38
C GLN A 275 -6.04 11.20 -21.39
N THR A 276 -4.77 10.89 -21.12
CA THR A 276 -3.95 11.61 -20.14
C THR A 276 -2.75 12.18 -20.85
N HIS A 277 -2.58 13.50 -20.79
CA HIS A 277 -1.55 14.23 -21.53
C HIS A 277 -0.93 15.34 -20.69
N HIS A 278 0.23 15.82 -21.16
CA HIS A 278 0.96 16.95 -20.56
C HIS A 278 1.17 16.85 -19.04
N CYS A 279 1.35 15.63 -18.53
CA CYS A 279 1.70 15.44 -17.12
C CYS A 279 3.03 16.09 -16.81
N ARG A 280 3.06 16.94 -15.78
CA ARG A 280 4.27 17.64 -15.34
C ARG A 280 4.22 17.97 -13.86
N VAL A 281 5.41 18.04 -13.26
CA VAL A 281 5.58 18.65 -11.93
C VAL A 281 5.28 20.14 -12.05
N THR A 282 4.50 20.68 -11.11
CA THR A 282 4.10 22.07 -11.03
C THR A 282 4.32 22.59 -9.62
N ARG A 283 4.50 23.91 -9.49
CA ARG A 283 4.53 24.55 -8.17
C ARG A 283 3.16 24.43 -7.50
N GLY A 284 3.19 24.02 -6.24
CA GLY A 284 2.02 23.86 -5.37
C GLY A 284 1.29 25.16 -5.10
#